data_AF-A0A3M1F299-F1
#
_entry.id   AF-A0A3M1F299-F1
#
_cell.length_a   1.000
_cell.length_b   1.000
_cell.length_c   1.000
_cell.angle_alpha   90.00
_cell.angle_beta   90.00
_cell.angle_gamma   90.00
#
_symmetry.space_group_name_H-M   'P 1'
#
loop_
_entity.id
_entity.type
_entity.pdbx_description
1 polymer ?
#
loop_
_entity_poly.entity_id
_entity_poly.type
_entity_poly.pdbx_seq_one_letter_code
_entity_poly.pdbx_strand_id
1 'polypeptide(L)' 'ASISEEADTIMDVVEPYLLQLGFLDRTPRGRVATRAAYAHMGVPYPERPEQNSLFG' A
#
# COMPACT_ATOMS: atom_id res chain seq x y z
N ALA A 1 -17.64 15.14 -9.98
CA ALA A 1 -16.64 15.16 -8.91
C ALA A 1 -17.19 14.30 -7.78
N SER A 2 -16.69 13.07 -7.60
CA SER A 2 -17.08 12.17 -6.49
C SER A 2 -16.05 11.07 -6.19
N ILE A 3 -15.00 10.88 -7.01
CA ILE A 3 -13.91 9.93 -6.71
C ILE A 3 -12.80 10.57 -5.86
N SER A 4 -12.66 11.90 -5.90
CA SER A 4 -11.55 12.60 -5.24
C SER A 4 -11.72 12.78 -3.73
N GLU A 5 -12.95 12.98 -3.23
CA GLU A 5 -13.20 13.18 -1.79
C GLU A 5 -12.93 11.90 -0.97
N GLU A 6 -13.18 10.71 -1.56
CA GLU A 6 -12.90 9.43 -0.90
C GLU A 6 -11.40 9.13 -0.83
N ALA A 7 -10.64 9.50 -1.88
CA ALA A 7 -9.19 9.31 -1.92
C ALA A 7 -8.47 10.14 -0.84
N ASP A 8 -8.91 11.39 -0.63
CA ASP A 8 -8.36 12.24 0.43
C ASP A 8 -8.63 11.64 1.82
N THR A 9 -9.83 11.10 2.06
CA THR A 9 -10.17 10.43 3.34
C THR A 9 -9.30 9.21 3.60
N ILE A 10 -8.97 8.42 2.57
CA ILE A 10 -8.08 7.25 2.70
C ILE A 10 -6.65 7.70 3.06
N MET A 11 -6.15 8.74 2.40
CA MET A 11 -4.80 9.26 2.65
C MET A 11 -4.67 9.90 4.03
N ASP A 12 -5.69 10.63 4.48
CA ASP A 12 -5.62 11.42 5.72
C ASP A 12 -5.97 10.61 6.97
N VAL A 13 -6.76 9.54 6.85
CA VAL A 13 -7.22 8.73 7.99
C VAL A 13 -6.60 7.34 8.02
N VAL A 14 -6.53 6.66 6.88
CA VAL A 14 -6.18 5.22 6.83
C VAL A 14 -4.67 5.02 6.74
N GLU A 15 -3.97 5.79 5.91
CA GLU A 15 -2.52 5.65 5.76
C GLU A 15 -1.73 5.83 7.07
N PRO A 16 -1.99 6.86 7.91
CA PRO A 16 -1.24 7.06 9.15
C PRO A 16 -1.33 5.84 10.06
N TYR A 17 -2.51 5.24 10.14
CA TYR A 17 -2.75 4.04 10.94
C TYR A 17 -2.01 2.81 10.38
N LEU A 18 -2.08 2.58 9.07
CA LEU A 18 -1.38 1.45 8.44
C LEU A 18 0.14 1.60 8.46
N LEU A 19 0.65 2.83 8.38
CA LEU A 19 2.07 3.14 8.57
C LEU A 19 2.51 2.85 10.01
N GLN A 20 1.71 3.25 11.00
CA GLN A 20 1.99 2.99 12.41
C GLN A 20 1.98 1.49 12.75
N LEU A 21 1.08 0.71 12.12
CA LEU A 21 1.06 -0.75 12.26
C LEU A 21 2.21 -1.46 11.50
N GLY A 22 2.96 -0.73 10.66
CA GLY A 22 3.97 -1.31 9.79
C GLY A 22 3.39 -2.18 8.67
N PHE A 23 2.14 -1.92 8.28
CA PHE A 23 1.42 -2.63 7.21
C PHE A 23 1.56 -1.95 5.85
N LEU A 24 1.96 -0.68 5.83
CA LEU A 24 2.16 0.09 4.62
C LEU A 24 3.55 0.73 4.65
N ASP A 25 4.27 0.68 3.54
CA ASP A 25 5.54 1.38 3.33
C ASP A 25 5.42 2.41 2.20
N ARG A 26 6.15 3.51 2.34
CA ARG A 26 6.30 4.53 1.29
C ARG A 26 7.59 4.29 0.53
N THR A 27 7.49 4.14 -0.79
CA THR A 27 8.64 4.02 -1.69
C THR A 27 8.62 5.16 -2.72
N PRO A 28 9.74 5.47 -3.40
CA PRO A 28 9.75 6.46 -4.49
C PRO A 28 8.77 6.16 -5.64
N ARG A 29 8.29 4.90 -5.75
CA ARG A 29 7.35 4.45 -6.78
C ARG A 29 5.89 4.42 -6.30
N GLY A 30 5.63 4.73 -5.03
CA GLY A 30 4.30 4.69 -4.43
C GLY A 30 4.25 3.89 -3.13
N ARG A 31 3.03 3.60 -2.67
CA ARG A 31 2.80 2.82 -1.45
C ARG A 31 2.87 1.32 -1.73
N VAL A 32 3.45 0.57 -0.81
CA VAL A 32 3.58 -0.89 -0.91
C VAL A 32 3.10 -1.53 0.39
N ALA A 33 2.27 -2.56 0.31
CA ALA A 33 1.86 -3.34 1.48
C ALA A 33 3.03 -4.22 1.95
N THR A 34 3.30 -4.21 3.25
CA THR A 34 4.44 -4.94 3.82
C THR A 34 4.12 -6.42 4.00
N ARG A 35 5.15 -7.25 4.22
CA ARG A 35 4.95 -8.67 4.55
C ARG A 35 4.05 -8.90 5.77
N ALA A 36 4.08 -7.98 6.74
CA ALA A 36 3.22 -8.03 7.91
C ALA A 36 1.73 -7.83 7.55
N ALA A 37 1.43 -6.93 6.61
CA ALA A 37 0.07 -6.76 6.10
C ALA A 37 -0.47 -8.02 5.41
N TYR A 38 0.35 -8.64 4.55
CA TYR A 38 -0.03 -9.88 3.87
C TYR A 38 -0.27 -11.02 4.85
N ALA A 39 0.61 -11.17 5.86
CA ALA A 39 0.43 -12.16 6.92
C ALA A 39 -0.85 -11.91 7.73
N HIS A 40 -1.15 -10.66 8.07
CA HIS A 40 -2.37 -10.28 8.79
C HIS A 40 -3.64 -10.60 7.99
N MET A 41 -3.59 -10.40 6.67
CA MET A 41 -4.68 -10.68 5.75
C MET A 41 -4.77 -12.17 5.34
N GLY A 42 -3.81 -13.01 5.74
CA GLY A 42 -3.76 -14.43 5.38
C GLY A 42 -3.51 -14.68 3.89
N VAL A 43 -2.93 -13.70 3.18
CA VAL A 43 -2.64 -13.79 1.74
C VAL A 43 -1.15 -14.06 1.50
N PRO A 44 -0.78 -14.78 0.42
CA PRO A 44 0.62 -15.02 0.10
C PRO A 44 1.34 -13.71 -0.25
N TYR A 45 2.48 -13.44 0.39
CA TYR A 45 3.34 -12.33 -0.01
C TYR A 45 4.00 -12.66 -1.35
N PRO A 46 3.89 -11.81 -2.39
CA PRO A 46 4.51 -12.09 -3.68
C PRO A 46 6.03 -12.09 -3.54
N GLU A 47 6.68 -13.20 -3.94
CA GLU A 47 8.15 -13.36 -3.88
C GLU A 47 8.90 -12.34 -4.76
N ARG A 48 8.20 -11.79 -5.76
CA ARG A 48 8.61 -10.61 -6.52
C ARG A 48 7.50 -9.57 -6.37
N PRO A 49 7.64 -8.54 -5.53
CA PRO A 49 6.74 -7.40 -5.61
C PRO A 49 6.92 -6.85 -7.03
N GLU A 50 5.87 -6.96 -7.85
CA GLU A 50 5.86 -6.55 -9.25
C GLU A 50 6.23 -5.06 -9.36
N GLN A 51 7.53 -4.78 -9.38
CA GLN A 51 8.08 -3.58 -10.00
C GLN A 51 7.98 -3.83 -11.50
N ASN A 52 6.75 -3.74 -12.02
CA ASN A 52 6.48 -3.92 -13.43
C ASN A 52 7.35 -2.90 -14.19
N SER A 53 8.40 -3.39 -14.84
CA SER A 53 9.29 -2.60 -15.68
C SER A 53 8.46 -2.05 -16.83
N LEU A 54 8.02 -0.79 -16.71
CA LEU A 54 7.37 -0.02 -17.78
C LEU A 54 8.36 0.44 -18.87
N PHE A 55 9.53 -0.18 -18.96
CA PHE A 55 10.49 -0.01 -20.04
C PHE A 55 11.01 -1.39 -20.43
N GLY A 56 10.37 -1.97 -21.44
CA GLY A 56 10.85 -3.09 -22.24
C GLY A 56 10.73 -2.71 -23.70
#